data_AF-A0A848CCH4-F1
#
_entry.id   AF-A0A848CCH4-F1
#
_cell.length_a   1.000
_cell.length_b   1.000
_cell.length_c   1.000
_cell.angle_alpha   90.00
_cell.angle_beta   90.00
_cell.angle_gamma   90.00
#
_symmetry.space_group_name_H-M   'P 1'
#
loop_
_entity.id
_entity.type
_entity.pdbx_description
1 polymer ?
#
loop_
_entity_poly.entity_id
_entity_poly.type
_entity_poly.pdbx_seq_one_letter_code
_entity_poly.pdbx_strand_id
1 'polypeptide(L)'
;MQVCIAIMHGNPVMLELREGVPYINDEPQPIKHLTEDDLVAFHEAVSAIPDDGDPGNVALVNAKRAAFIVDLLGHAVGDECVSYLTHVLDHVHYDVMEYLGETDPQD
;
A
#
# COMPACT_ATOMS: atom_id res chain seq x y z
N MET A 1 0.35 -15.55 3.16
CA MET A 1 1.14 -14.49 3.84
C MET A 1 0.37 -13.18 3.70
N GLN A 2 0.41 -12.31 4.72
CA GLN A 2 -0.36 -11.06 4.73
C GLN A 2 0.58 -9.86 4.95
N VAL A 3 0.36 -8.77 4.23
CA VAL A 3 1.14 -7.53 4.31
C VAL A 3 0.25 -6.31 4.45
N CYS A 4 0.73 -5.28 5.14
CA CYS A 4 0.00 -4.02 5.33
C CYS A 4 0.39 -3.01 4.25
N ILE A 5 -0.50 -2.79 3.28
CA ILE A 5 -0.24 -1.92 2.13
C ILE A 5 -0.61 -0.45 2.38
N ALA A 6 -1.36 -0.14 3.44
CA ALA A 6 -1.67 1.22 3.88
C ALA A 6 -2.23 1.25 5.31
N ILE A 7 -2.23 2.42 5.95
CA ILE A 7 -3.01 2.70 7.17
C ILE A 7 -4.01 3.80 6.82
N MET A 8 -5.26 3.43 6.53
CA MET A 8 -6.33 4.37 6.17
C MET A 8 -7.07 4.83 7.43
N HIS A 9 -6.93 6.11 7.80
CA HIS A 9 -7.61 6.67 8.98
C HIS A 9 -7.39 5.84 10.26
N GLY A 10 -6.16 5.34 10.46
CA GLY A 10 -5.81 4.49 11.59
C GLY A 10 -6.15 3.00 11.43
N ASN A 11 -6.81 2.60 10.34
CA ASN A 11 -7.13 1.20 10.06
C ASN A 11 -6.17 0.60 9.03
N PRO A 12 -5.57 -0.56 9.29
CA PRO A 12 -4.68 -1.18 8.32
C PRO A 12 -5.47 -1.72 7.13
N VAL A 13 -4.92 -1.51 5.93
CA VAL A 13 -5.35 -2.19 4.69
C VAL A 13 -4.43 -3.37 4.49
N MET A 14 -4.98 -4.58 4.66
CA MET A 14 -4.22 -5.82 4.64
C MET A 14 -4.43 -6.55 3.32
N LEU A 15 -3.34 -6.83 2.62
CA LEU A 15 -3.32 -7.66 1.42
C LEU A 15 -2.83 -9.06 1.76
N GLU A 16 -3.54 -10.07 1.31
CA GLU A 16 -3.15 -11.48 1.43
C GLU A 16 -3.34 -12.18 0.09
N LEU A 17 -2.47 -13.15 -0.21
CA LEU A 17 -2.70 -14.11 -1.29
C LEU A 17 -3.19 -15.44 -0.69
N ARG A 18 -4.40 -15.87 -1.06
CA ARG A 18 -5.01 -17.15 -0.63
C ARG A 18 -5.22 -18.02 -1.85
N GLU A 19 -4.51 -19.14 -1.94
CA GLU A 19 -4.61 -20.06 -3.08
C GLU A 19 -4.44 -19.36 -4.46
N GLY A 20 -3.56 -18.35 -4.51
CA GLY A 20 -3.32 -17.55 -5.73
C GLY A 20 -4.35 -16.46 -6.02
N VAL A 21 -5.34 -16.27 -5.15
CA VAL A 21 -6.33 -15.19 -5.24
C VAL A 21 -5.96 -14.07 -4.27
N PRO A 22 -5.82 -12.82 -4.74
CA PRO A 22 -5.57 -11.67 -3.87
C PRO A 22 -6.82 -11.30 -3.08
N TYR A 23 -6.64 -11.02 -1.79
CA TYR A 23 -7.66 -10.52 -0.88
C TYR A 23 -7.18 -9.24 -0.23
N ILE A 24 -7.99 -8.18 -0.28
CA ILE A 24 -7.78 -6.98 0.52
C ILE A 24 -8.87 -6.90 1.57
N ASN A 25 -8.49 -6.83 2.85
CA ASN A 25 -9.41 -6.80 4.00
C ASN A 25 -10.47 -7.91 3.92
N ASP A 26 -10.03 -9.14 3.65
CA ASP A 26 -10.88 -10.34 3.48
C ASP A 26 -11.79 -10.36 2.25
N GLU A 27 -11.74 -9.35 1.38
CA GLU A 27 -12.50 -9.33 0.13
C GLU A 27 -11.62 -9.70 -1.07
N PRO A 28 -12.07 -10.61 -1.96
CA PRO A 28 -11.29 -11.00 -3.13
C PRO A 28 -11.19 -9.84 -4.13
N GLN A 29 -9.98 -9.61 -4.64
CA GLN A 29 -9.71 -8.53 -5.58
C GLN A 29 -9.16 -9.07 -6.92
N PRO A 30 -9.65 -8.56 -8.06
CA PRO A 30 -9.23 -8.98 -9.39
C PRO A 30 -7.85 -8.40 -9.80
N ILE A 31 -6.80 -8.76 -9.07
CA ILE A 31 -5.41 -8.37 -9.37
C ILE A 31 -4.69 -9.57 -10.00
N LYS A 32 -4.21 -9.41 -11.23
CA LYS A 32 -3.55 -10.50 -11.96
C LYS A 32 -2.07 -10.61 -11.59
N HIS A 33 -1.49 -11.79 -11.81
CA HIS A 33 -0.04 -12.02 -11.75
C HIS A 33 0.65 -11.70 -10.41
N LEU A 34 -0.09 -11.35 -9.35
CA LEU A 34 0.45 -11.20 -8.02
C LEU A 34 0.89 -12.56 -7.47
N THR A 35 2.13 -12.64 -7.01
CA THR A 35 2.73 -13.85 -6.46
C THR A 35 3.05 -13.72 -4.97
N GLU A 36 3.35 -14.84 -4.31
CA GLU A 36 3.84 -14.81 -2.93
C GLU A 36 5.21 -14.13 -2.83
N ASP A 37 6.07 -14.29 -3.84
CA ASP A 37 7.39 -13.66 -3.87
C ASP A 37 7.29 -12.13 -3.91
N ASP A 38 6.30 -11.57 -4.60
CA ASP A 38 6.05 -10.12 -4.60
C ASP A 38 5.68 -9.62 -3.19
N LEU A 39 4.85 -10.38 -2.46
CA LEU A 39 4.48 -10.07 -1.07
C LEU A 39 5.68 -10.19 -0.12
N VAL A 40 6.54 -11.20 -0.32
CA VAL A 40 7.77 -11.38 0.47
C VAL A 40 8.73 -10.22 0.21
N ALA A 41 9.00 -9.89 -1.04
CA ALA A 41 9.90 -8.80 -1.41
C ALA A 41 9.41 -7.45 -0.87
N PHE A 42 8.11 -7.18 -0.96
CA PHE A 42 7.51 -5.99 -0.37
C PHE A 42 7.64 -5.98 1.16
N HIS A 43 7.32 -7.09 1.83
CA HIS A 43 7.44 -7.19 3.28
C HIS A 43 8.87 -6.96 3.75
N GLU A 44 9.86 -7.60 3.12
CA GLU A 44 11.27 -7.42 3.44
C GLU A 44 11.71 -5.96 3.25
N ALA A 45 11.28 -5.30 2.17
CA ALA A 45 11.60 -3.91 1.90
C ALA A 45 11.04 -2.95 2.97
N VAL A 46 9.84 -3.21 3.48
CA VAL A 46 9.22 -2.41 4.55
C VAL A 46 9.84 -2.73 5.91
N SER A 47 10.03 -4.02 6.24
CA SER A 47 10.57 -4.47 7.53
C SER A 47 12.05 -4.14 7.73
N ALA A 48 12.78 -3.80 6.66
CA ALA A 48 14.14 -3.29 6.76
C ALA A 48 14.21 -1.84 7.29
N ILE A 49 13.08 -1.10 7.31
CA ILE A 49 13.01 0.27 7.79
C ILE A 49 12.82 0.27 9.31
N PRO A 50 13.59 1.04 10.09
CA PRO A 50 13.42 1.11 11.54
C PRO A 50 12.04 1.64 11.95
N ASP A 51 11.41 0.97 12.92
CA ASP A 51 10.16 1.41 13.55
C ASP A 51 10.46 2.06 14.90
N ASP A 52 11.12 3.23 14.85
CA ASP A 52 11.58 3.99 16.01
C ASP A 52 10.75 5.28 16.25
N GLY A 53 9.66 5.45 15.50
CA GLY A 53 8.80 6.62 15.57
C GLY A 53 9.33 7.85 14.84
N ASP A 54 10.45 7.75 14.12
CA ASP A 54 10.92 8.83 13.25
C ASP A 54 9.92 9.08 12.11
N PRO A 55 9.40 10.31 11.94
CA PRO A 55 8.44 10.62 10.88
C PRO A 55 8.98 10.36 9.47
N GLY A 56 10.29 10.44 9.27
CA GLY A 56 10.94 10.11 7.99
C GLY A 56 10.92 8.61 7.68
N ASN A 57 11.10 7.76 8.69
CA ASN A 57 10.91 6.32 8.55
C ASN A 57 9.46 5.98 8.20
N VAL A 58 8.48 6.64 8.83
CA VAL A 58 7.05 6.50 8.49
C VAL A 58 6.78 6.90 7.04
N ALA A 59 7.29 8.06 6.63
CA ALA A 59 7.16 8.53 5.25
C ALA A 59 7.85 7.59 4.25
N LEU A 60 9.01 7.02 4.60
CA LEU A 60 9.71 6.04 3.76
C LEU A 60 8.90 4.74 3.60
N VAL A 61 8.29 4.23 4.67
CA VAL A 61 7.37 3.09 4.61
C VAL A 61 6.19 3.40 3.69
N ASN A 62 5.58 4.57 3.83
CA ASN A 62 4.49 5.00 2.95
C ASN A 62 4.94 5.16 1.49
N ALA A 63 6.15 5.65 1.22
CA ALA A 63 6.68 5.70 -0.14
C ALA A 63 6.85 4.29 -0.75
N LYS A 64 7.28 3.29 0.05
CA LYS A 64 7.35 1.87 -0.38
C LYS A 64 5.96 1.29 -0.66
N ARG A 65 4.98 1.60 0.20
CA ARG A 65 3.57 1.23 0.01
C ARG A 65 2.99 1.83 -1.27
N ALA A 66 3.20 3.12 -1.51
CA ALA A 66 2.73 3.80 -2.72
C ALA A 66 3.31 3.14 -3.98
N ALA A 67 4.62 2.87 -4.01
CA ALA A 67 5.24 2.16 -5.12
C ALA A 67 4.61 0.78 -5.36
N PHE A 68 4.42 0.01 -4.29
CA PHE A 68 3.79 -1.31 -4.39
C PHE A 68 2.33 -1.24 -4.87
N ILE A 69 1.55 -0.26 -4.41
CA ILE A 69 0.17 -0.06 -4.89
C ILE A 69 0.14 0.31 -6.38
N VAL A 70 1.09 1.10 -6.86
CA VAL A 70 1.23 1.40 -8.30
C VAL A 70 1.50 0.12 -9.11
N ASP A 71 2.33 -0.79 -8.60
CA ASP A 71 2.55 -2.09 -9.23
C ASP A 71 1.26 -2.93 -9.26
N LEU A 72 0.50 -2.96 -8.15
CA LEU A 72 -0.81 -3.62 -8.10
C LEU A 72 -1.80 -3.03 -9.12
N LEU A 73 -1.85 -1.71 -9.24
CA LEU A 73 -2.69 -1.01 -10.22
C LEU A 73 -2.35 -1.41 -11.67
N GLY A 74 -1.08 -1.66 -11.97
CA GLY A 74 -0.63 -2.17 -13.27
C GLY A 74 -1.22 -3.54 -13.64
N HIS A 75 -1.73 -4.28 -12.65
CA HIS A 75 -2.31 -5.61 -12.81
C HIS A 75 -3.78 -5.73 -12.38
N ALA A 76 -4.36 -4.67 -11.79
CA ALA A 76 -5.75 -4.63 -11.36
C ALA A 76 -6.70 -4.57 -12.56
N VAL A 77 -7.84 -5.25 -12.45
CA VAL A 77 -8.87 -5.28 -13.49
C VAL A 77 -10.22 -4.91 -12.91
N GLY A 78 -10.99 -4.10 -13.63
CA GLY A 78 -12.33 -3.70 -13.21
C GLY A 78 -12.32 -2.43 -12.37
N ASP A 79 -13.31 -1.57 -12.62
CA ASP A 79 -13.32 -0.20 -12.15
C ASP A 79 -13.36 -0.08 -10.62
N GLU A 80 -14.07 -0.99 -9.94
CA GLU A 80 -14.17 -0.99 -8.48
C GLU A 80 -12.82 -1.25 -7.81
N CYS A 81 -12.07 -2.26 -8.27
CA CYS A 81 -10.75 -2.60 -7.74
C CYS A 81 -9.73 -1.49 -8.01
N VAL A 82 -9.72 -0.97 -9.25
CA VAL A 82 -8.83 0.13 -9.65
C VAL A 82 -9.14 1.39 -8.85
N SER A 83 -10.41 1.75 -8.71
CA SER A 83 -10.85 2.91 -7.92
C SER A 83 -10.45 2.78 -6.46
N TYR A 84 -10.65 1.60 -5.87
CA TYR A 84 -10.26 1.33 -4.49
C TYR A 84 -8.75 1.46 -4.29
N LEU A 85 -7.92 0.82 -5.12
CA LEU A 85 -6.46 0.92 -5.03
C LEU A 85 -5.97 2.35 -5.28
N THR A 86 -6.60 3.09 -6.20
CA THR A 86 -6.28 4.51 -6.43
C THR A 86 -6.58 5.35 -5.20
N HIS A 87 -7.71 5.12 -4.54
CA HIS A 87 -8.06 5.82 -3.31
C HIS A 87 -7.06 5.54 -2.17
N VAL A 88 -6.61 4.28 -2.04
CA VAL A 88 -5.58 3.91 -1.07
C VAL A 88 -4.24 4.56 -1.43
N LEU A 89 -3.87 4.58 -2.71
CA LEU A 89 -2.67 5.24 -3.20
C LEU A 89 -2.68 6.74 -2.88
N ASP A 90 -3.77 7.44 -3.16
CA ASP A 90 -3.91 8.87 -2.92
C ASP A 90 -3.65 9.22 -1.45
N HIS A 91 -4.16 8.41 -0.52
CA HIS A 91 -3.94 8.60 0.91
C HIS A 91 -2.49 8.38 1.31
N VAL A 92 -1.89 7.26 0.91
CA VAL A 92 -0.50 6.95 1.24
C VAL A 92 0.45 7.97 0.62
N HIS A 93 0.15 8.42 -0.60
CA HIS A 93 0.92 9.45 -1.29
C HIS A 93 0.79 10.80 -0.57
N TYR A 94 -0.41 11.17 -0.13
CA TYR A 94 -0.63 12.39 0.64
C TYR A 94 0.23 12.43 1.91
N ASP A 95 0.29 11.34 2.68
CA ASP A 95 1.13 11.27 3.89
C ASP A 95 2.63 11.53 3.59
N VAL A 96 3.11 11.03 2.44
CA VAL A 96 4.48 11.29 1.99
C VAL A 96 4.66 12.76 1.63
N MET A 97 3.73 13.33 0.89
CA MET A 97 3.77 14.74 0.47
C MET A 97 3.68 15.68 1.68
N GLU A 98 2.87 15.35 2.68
CA GLU A 98 2.73 16.11 3.92
C GLU A 98 4.05 16.14 4.68
N TYR A 99 4.72 14.98 4.80
CA TYR A 99 6.05 14.91 5.41
C TYR A 99 7.10 15.75 4.66
N LEU A 100 7.05 15.78 3.33
CA LEU A 100 7.94 16.58 2.50
C LEU A 100 7.61 18.08 2.51
N GLY A 101 6.46 18.47 3.07
CA GLY A 101 5.97 19.84 3.01
C GLY A 101 5.50 20.27 1.62
N GLU A 102 5.09 19.30 0.79
CA GLU A 102 4.62 19.50 -0.58
C GLU A 102 3.08 19.49 -0.71
N THR A 103 2.36 19.48 0.41
CA THR A 103 0.91 19.69 0.46
C THR A 103 0.60 21.18 0.61
N ASP A 104 -0.43 21.67 -0.07
CA ASP A 104 -0.94 23.02 0.16
C ASP A 104 -1.36 23.19 1.64
N PRO A 105 -1.17 24.37 2.25
CA PRO A 105 -1.75 24.65 3.56
C PRO A 105 -3.26 24.42 3.52
N GLN A 106 -3.78 23.59 4.42
CA GLN A 106 -5.23 23.49 4.61
C GLN A 106 -5.72 24.82 5.23
N ASP A 107 -6.38 25.66 4.43
CA ASP A 107 -7.10 26.86 4.87
C ASP A 107 -8.31 26.54 5.74
#